data_AF-A0A661QCP0-F1
#
_entry.id   AF-A0A661QCP0-F1
#
_cell.length_a   1.000
_cell.length_b   1.000
_cell.length_c   1.000
_cell.angle_alpha   90.00
_cell.angle_beta   90.00
_cell.angle_gamma   90.00
#
_symmetry.space_group_name_H-M   'P 1'
#
loop_
_entity.id
_entity.type
_entity.pdbx_description
1 polymer ?
#
loop_
_entity_poly.entity_id
_entity_poly.type
_entity_poly.pdbx_seq_one_letter_code
_entity_poly.pdbx_strand_id
1 'polypeptide(L)'
;MNRGKPMKDKTLIRDENGSVIVLAVIMLVLLTFLGISAIRTSTMEVQIAANEKRAVQNLYKAESGVHYALETSGTWMTAAFMIPYDEKIDFFIQNDVDIDSDGTPDVNIEIRCIESTGTPIGGLSIPANKLPLQQHRDSPPAGSGYSLKDYEIRRYGITATSTEGSSIQIGVYKVFNKY
;
A
#
# COMPACT_ATOMS: atom_id res chain seq x y z
N MET A 1 26.10 35.23 -97.93
CA MET A 1 24.85 35.64 -97.27
C MET A 1 24.83 34.98 -95.89
N ASN A 2 24.97 35.80 -94.84
CA ASN A 2 25.20 35.40 -93.45
C ASN A 2 23.88 34.88 -92.83
N ARG A 3 23.87 33.68 -92.22
CA ARG A 3 22.72 33.23 -91.40
C ARG A 3 23.20 32.95 -89.99
N GLY A 4 22.67 33.77 -89.07
CA GLY A 4 23.05 33.86 -87.68
C GLY A 4 22.82 32.57 -86.88
N LYS A 5 23.66 32.43 -85.87
CA LYS A 5 23.79 31.35 -84.90
C LYS A 5 22.47 31.13 -84.12
N PRO A 6 21.98 29.89 -83.94
CA PRO A 6 20.81 29.65 -83.10
C PRO A 6 21.15 29.91 -81.62
N MET A 7 20.35 30.73 -80.94
CA MET A 7 20.43 30.98 -79.50
C MET A 7 19.98 29.74 -78.74
N LYS A 8 20.85 29.23 -77.86
CA LYS A 8 20.57 28.10 -76.98
C LYS A 8 19.63 28.58 -75.88
N ASP A 9 18.38 28.14 -75.95
CA ASP A 9 17.36 28.47 -74.96
C ASP A 9 17.79 27.93 -73.59
N LYS A 10 17.79 28.80 -72.59
CA LYS A 10 18.29 28.50 -71.24
C LYS A 10 17.09 28.16 -70.36
N THR A 11 16.42 27.05 -70.68
CA THR A 11 15.46 26.44 -69.77
C THR A 11 16.22 26.03 -68.51
N LEU A 12 15.91 26.69 -67.39
CA LEU A 12 16.37 26.31 -66.05
C LEU A 12 15.88 24.90 -65.78
N ILE A 13 16.76 23.90 -65.90
CA ILE A 13 16.45 22.54 -65.46
C ILE A 13 16.34 22.60 -63.94
N ARG A 14 15.10 22.46 -63.44
CA ARG A 14 14.82 22.37 -62.01
C ARG A 14 15.12 20.93 -61.58
N ASP A 15 16.24 20.76 -60.91
CA ASP A 15 16.73 19.45 -60.46
C ASP A 15 16.08 19.11 -59.11
N GLU A 16 15.02 18.29 -59.15
CA GLU A 16 14.24 17.88 -57.97
C GLU A 16 14.88 16.65 -57.26
N ASN A 17 16.00 16.12 -57.77
CA ASN A 17 16.57 14.81 -57.36
C ASN A 17 17.09 14.76 -55.91
N GLY A 18 17.27 15.90 -55.25
CA GLY A 18 17.62 15.99 -53.81
C GLY A 18 16.45 16.15 -52.86
N SER A 19 15.27 16.55 -53.35
CA SER A 19 14.10 16.90 -52.52
C SER A 19 13.53 15.69 -51.79
N VAL A 20 13.51 14.53 -52.45
CA VAL A 20 12.99 13.27 -51.89
C VAL A 20 13.82 12.80 -50.69
N ILE A 21 15.14 12.98 -50.72
CA ILE A 21 16.03 12.60 -49.62
C ILE A 21 15.78 13.49 -48.40
N VAL A 22 15.61 14.80 -48.60
CA VAL A 22 15.30 15.74 -47.51
C VAL A 22 13.96 15.40 -46.86
N LEU A 23 12.94 15.12 -47.66
CA LEU A 23 11.63 14.69 -47.16
C LEU A 23 11.72 13.39 -46.36
N ALA A 24 12.46 12.40 -46.87
CA ALA A 24 12.66 11.11 -46.21
C ALA A 24 13.36 11.26 -44.86
N VAL A 25 14.39 12.11 -44.77
CA VAL A 25 15.10 12.38 -43.51
C VAL A 25 14.18 13.09 -42.51
N ILE A 26 13.38 14.06 -42.95
CA ILE A 26 12.42 14.74 -42.06
C ILE A 26 11.39 13.74 -41.53
N MET A 27 10.83 12.88 -42.38
CA MET A 27 9.91 11.83 -41.95
C MET A 27 10.58 10.86 -40.97
N LEU A 28 11.82 10.45 -41.22
CA LEU A 28 12.58 9.58 -40.32
C LEU A 28 12.78 10.24 -38.95
N VAL A 29 13.17 11.51 -38.92
CA VAL A 29 13.34 12.28 -37.68
C VAL A 29 12.02 12.43 -36.91
N LEU A 30 10.90 12.65 -37.60
CA LEU A 30 9.59 12.69 -36.95
C LEU A 30 9.22 11.32 -36.34
N LEU A 31 9.43 10.24 -37.09
CA LEU A 31 9.17 8.88 -36.61
C LEU A 31 10.08 8.48 -35.44
N THR A 32 11.34 8.90 -35.43
CA THR A 32 12.22 8.63 -34.29
C THR A 32 11.78 9.38 -33.05
N PHE A 33 11.33 10.65 -33.16
CA PHE A 33 10.77 11.37 -32.02
C PHE A 33 9.49 10.72 -31.50
N LEU A 34 8.59 10.29 -32.39
CA LEU A 34 7.39 9.55 -32.01
C LEU A 34 7.74 8.21 -31.34
N GLY A 35 8.71 7.48 -31.89
CA GLY A 35 9.19 6.23 -31.32
C GLY A 35 9.79 6.42 -29.92
N ILE A 36 10.63 7.44 -29.73
CA ILE A 36 11.20 7.78 -28.41
C ILE A 36 10.08 8.18 -27.43
N SER A 37 9.11 8.98 -27.88
CA SER A 37 7.98 9.39 -27.06
C SER A 37 7.14 8.18 -26.63
N ALA A 38 6.81 7.28 -27.55
CA ALA A 38 6.08 6.06 -27.26
C ALA A 38 6.82 5.14 -26.27
N ILE A 39 8.13 4.90 -26.49
CA ILE A 39 8.96 4.09 -25.57
C ILE A 39 8.99 4.70 -24.16
N ARG A 40 9.11 6.03 -24.07
CA ARG A 40 9.09 6.74 -22.78
C ARG A 40 7.74 6.54 -22.07
N THR A 41 6.63 6.69 -22.79
CA THR A 41 5.29 6.46 -22.23
C THR A 41 5.15 5.02 -21.71
N SER A 42 5.50 4.02 -22.53
CA SER A 42 5.43 2.60 -22.10
C SER A 42 6.31 2.31 -20.90
N THR A 43 7.50 2.91 -20.82
CA THR A 43 8.40 2.73 -19.66
C THR A 43 7.78 3.33 -18.39
N MET A 44 7.14 4.50 -18.50
CA MET A 44 6.43 5.11 -17.36
C MET A 44 5.24 4.26 -16.92
N GLU A 45 4.43 3.74 -17.85
CA GLU A 45 3.29 2.88 -17.55
C GLU A 45 3.71 1.61 -16.81
N VAL A 46 4.80 0.96 -17.24
CA VAL A 46 5.34 -0.22 -16.56
C VAL A 46 5.80 0.13 -15.13
N GLN A 47 6.44 1.28 -14.93
CA GLN A 47 6.84 1.72 -13.58
C GLN A 47 5.64 2.02 -12.68
N ILE A 48 4.61 2.67 -13.22
CA ILE A 48 3.37 2.95 -12.50
C ILE A 48 2.68 1.63 -12.11
N ALA A 49 2.52 0.71 -13.05
CA ALA A 49 1.91 -0.60 -12.79
C ALA A 49 2.71 -1.41 -11.76
N ALA A 50 4.03 -1.35 -11.80
CA ALA A 50 4.89 -1.99 -10.79
C ALA A 50 4.70 -1.39 -9.39
N ASN A 51 4.60 -0.07 -9.30
CA ASN A 51 4.35 0.62 -8.02
C ASN A 51 2.95 0.30 -7.47
N GLU A 52 1.93 0.32 -8.32
CA GLU A 52 0.56 -0.05 -7.93
C GLU A 52 0.50 -1.50 -7.43
N LYS A 53 1.12 -2.43 -8.17
CA LYS A 53 1.20 -3.83 -7.76
C LYS A 53 1.86 -3.99 -6.38
N ARG A 54 2.98 -3.31 -6.12
CA ARG A 54 3.66 -3.35 -4.81
C ARG A 54 2.77 -2.80 -3.70
N ALA A 55 2.11 -1.66 -3.92
CA ALA A 55 1.20 -1.09 -2.93
C ALA A 55 0.06 -2.06 -2.57
N VAL A 56 -0.52 -2.72 -3.57
CA VAL A 56 -1.58 -3.72 -3.37
C VAL A 56 -1.06 -4.95 -2.62
N GLN A 57 0.12 -5.47 -3.00
CA GLN A 57 0.75 -6.59 -2.30
C GLN A 57 1.03 -6.26 -0.83
N ASN A 58 1.51 -5.05 -0.55
CA ASN A 58 1.79 -4.60 0.81
C ASN A 58 0.53 -4.48 1.66
N LEU A 59 -0.58 -4.03 1.07
CA LEU A 59 -1.87 -4.02 1.74
C LEU A 59 -2.34 -5.43 2.06
N TYR A 60 -2.26 -6.37 1.11
CA TYR A 60 -2.64 -7.77 1.33
C TYR A 60 -1.78 -8.45 2.41
N LYS A 61 -0.48 -8.18 2.45
CA LYS A 61 0.39 -8.66 3.53
C LYS A 61 -0.10 -8.15 4.88
N ALA A 62 -0.29 -6.83 5.02
CA ALA A 62 -0.81 -6.23 6.25
C ALA A 62 -2.18 -6.80 6.67
N GLU A 63 -3.11 -6.98 5.72
CA GLU A 63 -4.42 -7.58 5.98
C GLU A 63 -4.29 -9.02 6.49
N SER A 64 -3.45 -9.80 5.84
CA SER A 64 -3.17 -11.18 6.24
C SER A 64 -2.58 -11.23 7.66
N GLY A 65 -1.73 -10.27 8.04
CA GLY A 65 -1.20 -10.15 9.40
C GLY A 65 -2.29 -9.93 10.45
N VAL A 66 -3.30 -9.13 10.13
CA VAL A 66 -4.47 -8.95 11.00
C VAL A 66 -5.25 -10.26 11.14
N HIS A 67 -5.51 -10.96 10.04
CA HIS A 67 -6.21 -12.25 10.09
C HIS A 67 -5.45 -13.30 10.88
N TYR A 68 -4.12 -13.36 10.69
CA TYR A 68 -3.24 -14.23 11.46
C TYR A 68 -3.32 -13.95 12.96
N ALA A 69 -3.35 -12.67 13.36
CA ALA A 69 -3.51 -12.27 14.76
C ALA A 69 -4.87 -12.72 15.34
N LEU A 70 -5.93 -12.68 14.54
CA LEU A 70 -7.25 -13.16 14.97
C LEU A 70 -7.27 -14.68 15.18
N GLU A 71 -6.71 -15.43 14.23
CA GLU A 71 -6.60 -16.89 14.30
C GLU A 71 -5.75 -17.34 15.49
N THR A 72 -4.63 -16.66 15.71
CA THR A 72 -3.71 -16.91 16.82
C THR A 72 -4.11 -16.18 18.10
N SER A 73 -5.38 -15.79 18.27
CA SER A 73 -5.81 -15.07 19.48
C SER A 73 -5.47 -15.76 20.80
N GLY A 74 -5.33 -17.09 20.81
CA GLY A 74 -4.85 -17.83 21.99
C GLY A 74 -3.41 -17.51 22.42
N THR A 75 -2.56 -16.97 21.55
CA THR A 75 -1.15 -16.68 21.85
C THR A 75 -0.97 -15.35 22.57
N TRP A 76 -1.73 -14.33 22.16
CA TRP A 76 -1.61 -12.98 22.71
C TRP A 76 -2.69 -12.67 23.75
N MET A 77 -3.82 -13.37 23.78
CA MET A 77 -4.82 -13.25 24.85
C MET A 77 -4.38 -13.99 26.12
N THR A 78 -3.26 -13.56 26.68
CA THR A 78 -2.68 -14.12 27.89
C THR A 78 -3.44 -13.66 29.14
N ALA A 79 -3.11 -14.26 30.29
CA ALA A 79 -3.65 -13.83 31.57
C ALA A 79 -3.39 -12.33 31.86
N ALA A 80 -2.32 -11.74 31.32
CA ALA A 80 -2.01 -10.33 31.52
C ALA A 80 -3.06 -9.41 30.88
N PHE A 81 -3.59 -9.76 29.71
CA PHE A 81 -4.78 -9.11 29.11
C PHE A 81 -6.09 -9.39 29.87
N MET A 82 -6.10 -10.38 30.77
CA MET A 82 -7.25 -10.75 31.62
C MET A 82 -7.24 -10.08 33.00
N ILE A 83 -6.09 -9.60 33.49
CA ILE A 83 -5.99 -8.99 34.82
C ILE A 83 -6.85 -7.71 34.89
N PRO A 84 -7.56 -7.44 35.99
CA PRO A 84 -8.54 -6.34 36.08
C PRO A 84 -7.96 -4.92 36.08
N TYR A 85 -6.65 -4.73 36.00
CA TYR A 85 -6.03 -3.45 36.30
C TYR A 85 -6.42 -2.38 35.28
N ASP A 86 -7.07 -1.35 35.80
CA ASP A 86 -7.51 -0.14 35.10
C ASP A 86 -6.33 0.79 34.98
N GLU A 87 -5.47 0.51 34.01
CA GLU A 87 -4.54 1.44 33.38
C GLU A 87 -3.76 0.57 32.40
N LYS A 88 -3.92 0.86 31.11
CA LYS A 88 -3.28 0.14 30.03
C LYS A 88 -1.78 -0.05 30.26
N ILE A 89 -1.36 -1.30 30.41
CA ILE A 89 0.06 -1.63 30.37
C ILE A 89 0.35 -2.78 29.41
N ASP A 90 -0.66 -3.60 29.08
CA ASP A 90 -0.38 -4.77 28.26
C ASP A 90 -0.51 -4.50 26.76
N PHE A 91 0.53 -4.93 26.06
CA PHE A 91 0.67 -4.89 24.63
C PHE A 91 1.41 -6.14 24.19
N PHE A 92 1.12 -6.57 22.97
CA PHE A 92 1.79 -7.71 22.36
C PHE A 92 2.42 -7.26 21.06
N ILE A 93 3.67 -7.66 20.83
CA ILE A 93 4.37 -7.44 19.57
C ILE A 93 4.83 -8.79 19.06
N GLN A 94 4.54 -9.04 17.79
CA GLN A 94 5.15 -10.12 17.04
C GLN A 94 5.79 -9.53 15.80
N ASN A 95 7.12 -9.52 15.80
CA ASN A 95 7.90 -9.07 14.66
C ASN A 95 8.16 -10.23 13.72
N ASP A 96 8.45 -9.87 12.47
CA ASP A 96 8.95 -10.75 11.44
C ASP A 96 8.07 -11.98 11.17
N VAL A 97 6.75 -11.77 11.11
CA VAL A 97 5.79 -12.84 10.79
C VAL A 97 5.85 -13.13 9.29
N ASP A 98 6.16 -14.37 8.98
CA ASP A 98 6.13 -14.97 7.65
C ASP A 98 4.80 -15.72 7.48
N ILE A 99 3.93 -15.23 6.60
CA ILE A 99 2.55 -15.74 6.46
C ILE A 99 2.48 -16.85 5.42
N ASP A 100 3.26 -16.75 4.34
CA ASP A 100 3.29 -17.73 3.26
C ASP A 100 4.36 -18.81 3.41
N SER A 101 5.17 -18.71 4.48
CA SER A 101 6.25 -19.63 4.83
C SER A 101 7.35 -19.70 3.76
N ASP A 102 7.60 -18.59 3.04
CA ASP A 102 8.65 -18.50 2.03
C ASP A 102 10.05 -18.22 2.63
N GLY A 103 10.13 -18.01 3.95
CA GLY A 103 11.34 -17.70 4.69
C GLY A 103 11.67 -16.22 4.76
N THR A 104 10.81 -15.35 4.23
CA THR A 104 10.93 -13.89 4.31
C THR A 104 9.84 -13.30 5.21
N PRO A 105 10.18 -12.34 6.08
CA PRO A 105 9.15 -11.71 6.89
C PRO A 105 8.21 -10.82 6.09
N ASP A 106 6.91 -11.02 6.28
CA ASP A 106 5.85 -10.26 5.61
C ASP A 106 5.35 -9.07 6.42
N VAL A 107 5.16 -9.28 7.73
CA VAL A 107 4.48 -8.31 8.59
C VAL A 107 5.01 -8.29 10.02
N ASN A 108 4.82 -7.14 10.67
CA ASN A 108 4.91 -6.96 12.11
C ASN A 108 3.52 -6.71 12.67
N ILE A 109 3.17 -7.41 13.74
CA ILE A 109 1.86 -7.36 14.39
C ILE A 109 2.01 -6.74 15.76
N GLU A 110 1.16 -5.78 16.05
CA GLU A 110 1.14 -5.02 17.29
C GLU A 110 -0.29 -4.95 17.82
N ILE A 111 -0.48 -5.42 19.05
CA ILE A 111 -1.79 -5.53 19.67
C ILE A 111 -1.76 -4.78 20.98
N ARG A 112 -2.79 -3.98 21.23
CA ARG A 112 -2.95 -3.26 22.50
C ARG A 112 -4.40 -3.09 22.87
N CYS A 113 -4.69 -2.88 24.13
CA CYS A 113 -6.01 -2.42 24.58
C CYS A 113 -6.34 -1.04 23.95
N ILE A 114 -7.63 -0.67 23.85
CA ILE A 114 -8.12 0.70 23.53
C ILE A 114 -8.37 1.51 24.84
N GLU A 115 -8.11 2.83 24.88
CA GLU A 115 -8.18 3.70 26.11
C GLU A 115 -8.83 5.03 25.77
N SER A 116 -9.26 5.72 26.82
CA SER A 116 -9.84 7.04 26.80
C SER A 116 -8.82 8.20 26.88
N THR A 117 -7.56 7.95 27.29
CA THR A 117 -6.57 9.01 27.60
C THR A 117 -5.67 9.41 26.43
N GLY A 118 -5.45 8.50 25.46
CA GLY A 118 -4.60 8.73 24.30
C GLY A 118 -3.10 8.72 24.60
N THR A 119 -2.68 8.19 25.74
CA THR A 119 -1.27 8.08 26.11
C THR A 119 -0.58 7.01 25.26
N PRO A 120 0.47 7.34 24.48
CA PRO A 120 1.22 6.33 23.74
C PRO A 120 1.85 5.30 24.68
N ILE A 121 1.76 4.02 24.31
CA ILE A 121 2.50 2.95 24.99
C ILE A 121 3.89 2.88 24.36
N GLY A 122 4.93 2.98 25.21
CA GLY A 122 6.31 2.83 24.78
C GLY A 122 6.57 1.43 24.21
N GLY A 123 7.29 1.36 23.09
CA GLY A 123 7.57 0.11 22.38
C GLY A 123 6.65 -0.18 21.20
N LEU A 124 5.48 0.47 21.12
CA LEU A 124 4.57 0.35 19.98
C LEU A 124 4.83 1.44 18.92
N SER A 125 4.53 1.12 17.67
CA SER A 125 4.62 2.01 16.52
C SER A 125 3.62 3.15 16.59
N ILE A 126 3.84 4.20 15.77
CA ILE A 126 2.90 5.32 15.66
C ILE A 126 1.52 4.83 15.17
N PRO A 127 1.41 3.98 14.12
CA PRO A 127 0.14 3.37 13.73
C PRO A 127 -0.54 2.64 14.90
N ALA A 128 0.18 1.78 15.63
CA ALA A 128 -0.38 1.03 16.75
C ALA A 128 -0.85 1.92 17.92
N ASN A 129 -0.22 3.08 18.10
CA ASN A 129 -0.63 4.06 19.10
C ASN A 129 -1.77 4.99 18.67
N LYS A 130 -2.09 5.06 17.37
CA LYS A 130 -3.11 5.98 16.83
C LYS A 130 -4.50 5.31 16.75
N LEU A 131 -4.96 4.76 17.86
CA LEU A 131 -6.31 4.17 17.98
C LEU A 131 -7.36 5.23 18.37
N PRO A 132 -8.64 5.00 18.04
CA PRO A 132 -9.74 5.82 18.55
C PRO A 132 -9.77 5.85 20.08
N LEU A 133 -10.02 7.03 20.66
CA LEU A 133 -10.16 7.17 22.11
C LEU A 133 -11.52 6.63 22.56
N GLN A 134 -11.51 5.50 23.26
CA GLN A 134 -12.71 4.83 23.76
C GLN A 134 -12.41 4.11 25.08
N GLN A 135 -13.42 3.90 25.91
CA GLN A 135 -13.24 3.09 27.11
C GLN A 135 -12.82 1.66 26.73
N HIS A 136 -11.83 1.15 27.46
CA HIS A 136 -11.34 -0.22 27.25
C HIS A 136 -12.45 -1.24 27.49
N ARG A 137 -13.24 -1.01 28.55
CA ARG A 137 -14.37 -1.84 28.98
C ARG A 137 -15.69 -1.18 28.63
N ASP A 138 -16.66 -2.00 28.26
CA ASP A 138 -18.02 -1.55 27.96
C ASP A 138 -19.02 -2.67 28.25
N SER A 139 -20.31 -2.34 28.30
CA SER A 139 -21.36 -3.35 28.39
C SER A 139 -21.44 -4.16 27.10
N PRO A 140 -21.77 -5.46 27.17
CA PRO A 140 -21.95 -6.26 25.97
C PRO A 140 -23.10 -5.67 25.10
N PRO A 141 -23.00 -5.76 23.76
CA PRO A 141 -24.02 -5.20 22.86
C PRO A 141 -25.42 -5.75 23.15
N ALA A 142 -26.45 -4.91 22.97
CA ALA A 142 -27.84 -5.34 23.09
C ALA A 142 -28.14 -6.48 22.10
N GLY A 143 -28.83 -7.53 22.58
CA GLY A 143 -29.15 -8.71 21.77
C GLY A 143 -28.00 -9.72 21.60
N SER A 144 -26.84 -9.50 22.22
CA SER A 144 -25.70 -10.44 22.18
C SER A 144 -25.89 -11.73 22.99
N GLY A 145 -26.93 -11.81 23.81
CA GLY A 145 -27.21 -12.96 24.69
C GLY A 145 -26.42 -12.95 26.01
N TYR A 146 -25.55 -11.97 26.23
CA TYR A 146 -24.79 -11.82 27.48
C TYR A 146 -25.54 -10.97 28.52
N SER A 147 -25.53 -11.44 29.77
CA SER A 147 -26.07 -10.69 30.91
C SER A 147 -25.24 -9.43 31.18
N LEU A 148 -25.90 -8.27 31.29
CA LEU A 148 -25.27 -7.00 31.65
C LEU A 148 -24.61 -7.03 33.04
N LYS A 149 -25.14 -7.88 33.93
CA LYS A 149 -24.66 -8.00 35.31
C LYS A 149 -23.36 -8.82 35.38
N ASP A 150 -23.27 -9.87 34.58
CA ASP A 150 -22.23 -10.89 34.72
C ASP A 150 -21.10 -10.74 33.70
N TYR A 151 -21.34 -10.03 32.60
CA TYR A 151 -20.37 -9.90 31.51
C TYR A 151 -20.02 -8.44 31.18
N GLU A 152 -18.81 -8.26 30.66
CA GLU A 152 -18.30 -7.02 30.07
C GLU A 152 -17.59 -7.33 28.74
N ILE A 153 -17.47 -6.36 27.85
CA ILE A 153 -16.55 -6.46 26.71
C ILE A 153 -15.26 -5.71 27.00
N ARG A 154 -14.16 -6.21 26.45
CA ARG A 154 -12.88 -5.50 26.40
C ARG A 154 -12.49 -5.27 24.96
N ARG A 155 -12.06 -4.05 24.66
CA ARG A 155 -11.72 -3.57 23.31
C ARG A 155 -10.20 -3.56 23.11
N TYR A 156 -9.77 -4.07 21.97
CA TYR A 156 -8.37 -4.14 21.56
C TYR A 156 -8.22 -3.58 20.14
N GLY A 157 -7.06 -2.97 19.88
CA GLY A 157 -6.62 -2.62 18.54
C GLY A 157 -5.56 -3.61 18.10
N ILE A 158 -5.74 -4.17 16.92
CA ILE A 158 -4.73 -4.99 16.24
C ILE A 158 -4.22 -4.14 15.08
N THR A 159 -2.91 -3.94 15.02
CA THR A 159 -2.24 -3.22 13.94
C THR A 159 -1.22 -4.16 13.31
N ALA A 160 -1.36 -4.41 12.02
CA ALA A 160 -0.37 -5.15 11.26
C ALA A 160 0.28 -4.20 10.25
N THR A 161 1.60 -4.21 10.21
CA THR A 161 2.40 -3.38 9.30
C THR A 161 3.24 -4.29 8.44
N SER A 162 3.08 -4.22 7.12
CA SER A 162 3.95 -4.94 6.19
C SER A 162 5.40 -4.48 6.35
N THR A 163 6.36 -5.36 6.07
CA THR A 163 7.79 -5.03 6.11
C THR A 163 8.16 -3.91 5.14
N GLU A 164 7.34 -3.70 4.10
CA GLU A 164 7.47 -2.60 3.14
C GLU A 164 6.70 -1.31 3.54
N GLY A 165 6.00 -1.30 4.69
CA GLY A 165 5.50 -0.09 5.35
C GLY A 165 4.01 0.23 5.22
N SER A 166 3.20 -0.60 4.58
CA SER A 166 1.73 -0.44 4.61
C SER A 166 1.17 -0.98 5.91
N SER A 167 0.27 -0.26 6.57
CA SER A 167 -0.33 -0.72 7.83
C SER A 167 -1.85 -0.76 7.76
N ILE A 168 -2.43 -1.78 8.40
CA ILE A 168 -3.87 -1.94 8.61
C ILE A 168 -4.12 -2.04 10.11
N GLN A 169 -5.17 -1.38 10.55
CA GLN A 169 -5.60 -1.39 11.93
C GLN A 169 -7.08 -1.77 12.02
N ILE A 170 -7.39 -2.73 12.89
CA ILE A 170 -8.76 -3.12 13.20
C ILE A 170 -9.04 -3.01 14.70
N GLY A 171 -10.29 -2.70 15.03
CA GLY A 171 -10.79 -2.78 16.40
C GLY A 171 -11.51 -4.10 16.61
N VAL A 172 -11.18 -4.80 17.69
CA VAL A 172 -11.83 -6.05 18.08
C VAL A 172 -12.32 -5.95 19.53
N TYR A 173 -13.33 -6.71 19.88
CA TYR A 173 -13.73 -6.87 21.27
C TYR A 173 -13.92 -8.34 21.62
N LYS A 174 -13.66 -8.67 22.88
CA LYS A 174 -13.95 -9.98 23.44
C LYS A 174 -14.75 -9.82 24.73
N VAL A 175 -15.69 -10.71 24.94
CA VAL A 175 -16.54 -10.75 26.12
C VAL A 175 -15.80 -11.48 27.25
N PHE A 176 -15.85 -10.90 28.45
CA PHE A 176 -15.27 -11.43 29.68
C PHE A 176 -16.34 -11.51 30.76
N ASN A 177 -16.16 -12.47 31.67
CA ASN A 177 -16.93 -12.52 32.90
C ASN A 177 -16.39 -11.47 33.89
N LYS A 178 -17.27 -10.88 34.69
CA LYS A 178 -16.94 -9.90 35.73
C LYS A 178 -16.45 -10.55 37.04
N TYR A 179 -16.55 -11.88 37.16
CA TYR A 179 -16.14 -12.67 38.32
C TYR A 179 -14.75 -13.27 38.17
#